data_AF-A0A1F8ZXQ3-F1
#
_entry.id   AF-A0A1F8ZXQ3-F1
#
_cell.length_a   1.000
_cell.length_b   1.000
_cell.length_c   1.000
_cell.angle_alpha   90.00
_cell.angle_beta   90.00
_cell.angle_gamma   90.00
#
_symmetry.space_group_name_H-M   'P 1'
#
loop_
_entity.id
_entity.type
_entity.pdbx_description
1 polymer ?
#
loop_
_entity_poly.entity_id
_entity_poly.type
_entity_poly.pdbx_seq_one_letter_code
_entity_poly.pdbx_strand_id
1 'polypeptide(L)' 'MNKLLWALLGIVAVISLLGGLASPHDPAHDVWWNSIPDFFALLGFMGCLLIIFLAKWLGNLFLRKREGYYNAD' A
#
# COMPACT_ATOMS: atom_id res chain seq x y z
N MET A 1 -6.71 -17.42 -14.10
CA MET A 1 -6.14 -16.48 -13.12
C MET A 1 -4.90 -15.84 -13.70
N ASN A 2 -4.89 -14.52 -13.72
CA ASN A 2 -4.30 -13.73 -14.80
C ASN A 2 -2.82 -13.53 -14.48
N LYS A 3 -1.99 -14.58 -14.65
CA LYS A 3 -0.55 -14.55 -14.32
C LYS A 3 0.16 -13.39 -15.01
N LEU A 4 -0.31 -13.05 -16.21
CA LEU A 4 0.07 -11.85 -16.97
C LEU A 4 -0.27 -10.54 -16.25
N LEU A 5 -1.44 -10.41 -15.62
CA LEU A 5 -1.84 -9.22 -14.87
C LEU A 5 -0.93 -9.02 -13.65
N TRP A 6 -0.64 -10.10 -12.92
CA TRP A 6 0.27 -10.05 -11.77
C TRP A 6 1.70 -9.73 -12.19
N ALA A 7 2.17 -10.29 -13.32
CA ALA A 7 3.46 -9.96 -13.89
C ALA A 7 3.51 -8.48 -14.33
N LEU A 8 2.47 -7.96 -14.97
CA LEU A 8 2.40 -6.58 -15.44
C LEU A 8 2.35 -5.58 -14.29
N LEU A 9 1.57 -5.87 -13.23
CA LEU A 9 1.59 -5.11 -11.99
C LEU A 9 2.96 -5.10 -11.32
N GLY A 10 3.63 -6.25 -11.26
CA GLY A 10 4.99 -6.36 -10.74
C GLY A 10 5.98 -5.53 -11.56
N ILE A 11 5.90 -5.58 -12.89
CA ILE A 11 6.76 -4.79 -13.78
C ILE A 11 6.54 -3.29 -13.58
N VAL A 12 5.28 -2.84 -13.52
CA VAL A 12 4.97 -1.42 -13.26
C VAL A 12 5.51 -0.97 -11.92
N ALA A 13 5.38 -1.77 -10.86
CA ALA A 13 5.94 -1.46 -9.56
C ALA A 13 7.47 -1.31 -9.61
N VAL A 14 8.17 -2.25 -10.25
CA VAL A 14 9.63 -2.22 -10.40
C VAL A 14 10.08 -0.99 -11.20
N ILE A 15 9.39 -0.64 -12.28
CA ILE A 15 9.68 0.56 -13.07
C ILE A 15 9.50 1.83 -12.23
N SER A 16 8.44 1.92 -11.42
CA SER A 16 8.22 3.05 -10.51
C SER A 16 9.33 3.21 -9.47
N LEU A 17 9.83 2.11 -8.90
CA LEU A 17 10.98 2.14 -7.99
C LEU A 17 12.27 2.57 -8.71
N LEU A 18 12.56 2.00 -9.88
CA LEU A 18 13.74 2.37 -10.65
C LEU A 18 13.74 3.84 -11.08
N GLY A 19 12.56 4.40 -11.40
CA GLY A 19 12.41 5.81 -11.75
C GLY A 19 12.71 6.76 -10.59
N GLY A 20 12.34 6.39 -9.36
CA GLY A 20 12.63 7.20 -8.17
C GLY A 20 14.10 7.14 -7.75
N LEU A 21 14.75 5.97 -7.89
CA LEU A 21 16.20 5.80 -7.71
C LEU A 21 17.05 6.58 -8.72
N ALA A 22 16.57 6.73 -9.95
CA ALA A 22 17.28 7.44 -11.03
C ALA A 22 17.08 8.97 -11.00
N SER A 23 16.09 9.46 -10.25
CA SER A 23 15.81 10.89 -10.14
C SER A 23 16.87 11.55 -9.25
N PRO A 24 17.63 12.55 -9.73
CA PRO A 24 18.57 13.29 -8.91
C PRO A 24 17.84 13.87 -7.69
N HIS A 25 18.33 13.56 -6.49
CA HIS A 25 17.84 14.19 -5.27
C HIS A 25 18.36 15.62 -5.25
N ASP A 26 17.48 16.60 -5.46
CA ASP A 26 17.81 18.00 -5.21
C ASP A 26 18.02 18.20 -3.70
N PRO A 27 19.21 18.65 -3.26
CA PRO A 27 19.53 18.81 -1.84
C PRO A 27 18.84 20.02 -1.20
N ALA A 28 17.90 20.67 -1.88
CA ALA A 28 17.34 21.94 -1.43
C ALA A 28 16.42 21.83 -0.20
N HIS A 29 16.06 20.62 0.24
CA HIS A 29 15.21 20.38 1.41
C HIS A 29 15.90 19.36 2.32
N ASP A 30 16.77 19.85 3.21
CA ASP A 30 17.49 19.10 4.25
C ASP A 30 16.52 18.55 5.30
N VAL A 31 15.76 17.54 4.93
CA VAL A 31 14.97 16.76 5.87
C VAL A 31 15.49 15.34 5.86
N TRP A 32 15.71 14.75 7.04
CA TRP A 32 16.40 13.47 7.21
C TRP A 32 15.79 12.31 6.39
N TRP A 33 14.50 12.39 6.06
CA TRP A 33 13.81 11.40 5.23
C TRP A 33 14.13 11.50 3.72
N ASN A 34 14.68 12.62 3.25
CA ASN A 34 15.17 12.76 1.87
C ASN A 34 16.53 12.06 1.66
N SER A 35 17.19 11.56 2.71
CA SER A 35 18.37 10.69 2.54
C SER A 35 18.00 9.28 2.08
N ILE A 36 16.73 8.90 2.16
CA ILE A 36 16.25 7.57 1.78
C ILE A 36 15.68 7.66 0.35
N PRO A 37 16.31 7.03 -0.66
CA PRO A 37 15.73 6.97 -1.99
C PRO A 37 14.36 6.27 -1.92
N ASP A 38 13.40 6.74 -2.73
CA ASP A 38 12.03 6.22 -2.79
C ASP A 38 11.21 6.30 -1.48
N PHE A 39 11.63 7.11 -0.51
CA PHE A 39 10.93 7.24 0.78
C PHE A 39 9.42 7.46 0.63
N PHE A 40 9.00 8.37 -0.26
CA PHE A 40 7.59 8.67 -0.49
C PHE A 40 6.81 7.53 -1.14
N ALA A 41 7.44 6.77 -2.04
CA ALA A 41 6.81 5.60 -2.66
C ALA A 41 6.60 4.49 -1.62
N LEU A 42 7.60 4.26 -0.76
CA LEU A 42 7.50 3.31 0.36
C LEU A 42 6.45 3.77 1.38
N LEU A 43 6.42 5.05 1.73
CA LEU A 43 5.44 5.62 2.66
C LEU A 43 4.01 5.46 2.11
N GLY A 44 3.79 5.78 0.83
CA GLY A 44 2.48 5.64 0.20
C GLY A 44 2.02 4.18 0.11
N PHE A 45 2.92 3.27 -0.25
CA PHE A 45 2.63 1.83 -0.29
C PHE A 45 2.31 1.28 1.10
N MET A 46 3.13 1.61 2.10
CA MET A 46 2.92 1.19 3.48
C MET A 46 1.64 1.79 4.06
N GLY A 47 1.34 3.05 3.76
CA GLY A 47 0.10 3.71 4.13
C GLY A 47 -1.13 3.00 3.56
N CYS A 48 -1.09 2.61 2.28
CA CYS A 48 -2.16 1.84 1.65
C CYS A 48 -2.35 0.48 2.33
N LEU A 49 -1.27 -0.28 2.56
CA LEU A 49 -1.34 -1.54 3.29
C LEU A 49 -1.91 -1.35 4.70
N LEU A 50 -1.43 -0.35 5.42
CA LEU A 50 -1.88 -0.04 6.79
C LEU A 50 -3.37 0.23 6.83
N ILE A 51 -3.91 1.02 5.89
CA ILE A 51 -5.35 1.29 5.78
C ILE A 51 -6.12 0.00 5.49
N ILE A 52 -5.66 -0.85 4.58
CA ILE A 52 -6.32 -2.14 4.28
C ILE A 52 -6.37 -3.03 5.52
N PHE A 53 -5.25 -3.14 6.25
CA PHE A 53 -5.18 -3.94 7.47
C PHE A 53 -6.08 -3.38 8.57
N LEU A 54 -6.06 -2.07 8.80
CA LEU A 54 -6.94 -1.40 9.75
C LEU A 54 -8.40 -1.63 9.40
N ALA A 55 -8.78 -1.46 8.13
CA ALA A 55 -10.15 -1.66 7.66
C ALA A 55 -10.62 -3.11 7.89
N LYS A 56 -9.74 -4.09 7.63
CA LYS A 56 -10.05 -5.51 7.86
C LYS A 56 -10.19 -5.84 9.34
N TRP A 57 -9.33 -5.25 10.18
CA TRP A 57 -9.40 -5.42 11.63
C TRP A 57 -10.69 -4.80 12.20
N LEU A 58 -10.99 -3.56 11.82
CA LEU A 58 -12.20 -2.85 12.24
C LEU A 58 -13.47 -3.55 11.72
N GLY A 59 -13.45 -4.05 10.48
CA GLY A 59 -14.55 -4.81 9.89
C GLY A 59 -14.83 -6.12 10.63
N ASN A 60 -13.79 -6.83 11.06
CA ASN A 60 -13.95 -8.02 11.90
C ASN A 60 -14.51 -7.70 13.29
N LEU A 61 -14.11 -6.57 13.87
CA LEU A 61 -14.54 -6.17 15.22
C LEU A 61 -15.98 -5.63 15.25
N PHE A 62 -16.39 -4.89 14.21
CA PHE A 62 -17.60 -4.05 14.25
C PHE A 62 -18.67 -4.43 13.20
N LEU A 63 -18.28 -4.98 12.05
CA LEU A 63 -19.20 -5.18 10.90
C LEU A 63 -19.58 -6.63 10.63
N ARG A 64 -18.88 -7.62 11.19
CA ARG A 64 -19.32 -9.02 11.13
C ARG A 64 -20.47 -9.25 12.10
N LYS A 65 -21.69 -9.07 11.59
CA LYS A 65 -22.92 -9.46 12.28
C LYS A 65 -22.90 -10.99 12.48
N ARG A 66 -23.18 -11.44 13.70
CA ARG A 66 -23.27 -12.87 14.04
C ARG A 66 -24.27 -13.55 13.10
N GLU A 67 -23.92 -14.74 12.62
CA GLU A 67 -24.60 -15.49 11.55
C GLU A 67 -26.09 -15.80 11.85
N GLY A 68 -26.57 -15.60 13.09
CA GLY A 68 -27.97 -15.76 13.49
C GLY A 68 -28.85 -14.52 13.43
N TYR A 69 -28.37 -13.34 12.98
CA TYR A 69 -29.18 -12.11 13.04
C TYR A 69 -30.44 -12.12 12.14
N TYR A 70 -30.46 -12.95 11.09
CA TYR A 70 -31.63 -13.12 10.21
C TYR A 70 -32.45 -14.39 10.50
N ASN A 71 -32.05 -15.17 11.51
CA ASN A 71 -32.88 -16.26 12.02
C ASN A 71 -33.87 -15.64 13.00
N ALA A 72 -34.85 -14.94 12.46
CA ALA A 72 -36.09 -14.60 13.15
C ALA A 72 -37.14 -15.61 12.67
N ASP A 73 -37.22 -16.72 13.38
CA ASP A 73 -38.43 -17.52 13.57
C ASP A 73 -39.58 -16.66 14.13
#